data_AF-A0A1I4BJR7-F1
#
_entry.id   AF-A0A1I4BJR7-F1
#
_cell.length_a   1.000
_cell.length_b   1.000
_cell.length_c   1.000
_cell.angle_alpha   90.00
_cell.angle_beta   90.00
_cell.angle_gamma   90.00
#
_symmetry.space_group_name_H-M   'P 1'
#
loop_
_entity.id
_entity.type
_entity.pdbx_description
1 polymer ?
#
loop_
_entity_poly.entity_id
_entity_poly.type
_entity_poly.pdbx_seq_one_letter_code
_entity_poly.pdbx_strand_id
1 'polypeptide(L)'
;MNDIGCEVSEFSLRKNGVPQGYMFDVRDITEEQRVISVMQDYNDTLNAEVNKQIEKNRKIQGKVVMGLADMADAQDKYTKGHVVRAMGFCKILLDEIKKQKMYILDDEYVSNIMSALPMYDLGLVSIDHSLRQKRHKLTKEEYEIYKTHVQKSVDFVHIILDEVENENFIKVASNIAKYHHEHWDGRGYPEGLVGEMIPLEARIVALADSYDSSISERYENAIYKIEDKSDIDENELLDKVLNESAEVIEEQMGCKFDPNLQMVFLACRSQLEDAYKSNIEGKMG
;
A
#
# COMPACT_ATOMS: atom_id res chain seq x y z
N MET A 1 -23.54 44.81 -4.27
CA MET A 1 -24.78 45.34 -3.63
C MET A 1 -24.60 45.07 -2.15
N ASN A 2 -24.67 46.08 -1.28
CA ASN A 2 -24.60 45.83 0.16
C ASN A 2 -25.94 45.22 0.58
N ASP A 3 -25.94 43.93 0.90
CA ASP A 3 -27.09 43.30 1.56
C ASP A 3 -27.23 43.94 2.94
N ILE A 4 -28.40 44.53 3.20
CA ILE A 4 -28.73 45.16 4.48
C ILE A 4 -29.32 44.06 5.36
N GLY A 5 -28.66 43.79 6.49
CA GLY A 5 -29.10 42.80 7.48
C GLY A 5 -30.06 43.44 8.47
N CYS A 6 -31.23 42.83 8.67
CA CYS A 6 -32.22 43.33 9.63
C CYS A 6 -32.81 42.16 10.44
N GLU A 7 -32.79 42.30 11.78
CA GLU A 7 -33.49 41.41 12.69
C GLU A 7 -34.75 42.10 13.22
N VAL A 8 -35.91 41.44 13.08
CA VAL A 8 -37.19 41.95 13.58
C VAL A 8 -37.72 41.00 14.65
N SER A 9 -37.93 41.52 15.86
CA SER A 9 -38.56 40.80 16.97
C SER A 9 -39.96 41.36 17.23
N GLU A 10 -40.96 40.49 17.36
CA GLU A 10 -42.35 40.86 17.63
C GLU A 10 -42.74 40.52 19.06
N PHE A 11 -43.32 41.48 19.76
CA PHE A 11 -43.83 41.33 21.12
C PHE A 11 -45.31 41.70 21.18
N SER A 12 -46.16 40.76 21.64
CA SER A 12 -47.58 41.04 21.86
C SER A 12 -47.81 41.68 23.24
N LEU A 13 -48.35 42.90 23.28
CA LEU A 13 -48.76 43.56 24.52
C LEU A 13 -50.14 43.05 24.91
N ARG A 14 -50.27 42.43 26.09
CA ARG A 14 -51.51 41.80 26.55
C ARG A 14 -51.96 42.39 27.88
N LYS A 15 -53.29 42.57 28.05
CA LYS A 15 -53.91 42.91 29.34
C LYS A 15 -54.97 41.86 29.64
N ASN A 16 -54.89 41.22 30.81
CA ASN A 16 -55.75 40.08 31.20
C ASN A 16 -55.79 38.95 30.14
N GLY A 17 -54.66 38.66 29.48
CA GLY A 17 -54.55 37.63 28.44
C GLY A 17 -55.01 38.06 27.04
N VAL A 18 -55.70 39.20 26.91
CA VAL A 18 -56.21 39.72 25.64
C VAL A 18 -55.16 40.63 24.98
N PRO A 19 -54.76 40.40 23.72
CA PRO A 19 -53.87 41.29 22.98
C PRO A 19 -54.46 42.70 22.87
N GLN A 20 -53.66 43.70 23.25
CA GLN A 20 -53.99 45.12 23.19
C GLN A 20 -53.16 45.86 22.14
N GLY A 21 -52.07 45.26 21.67
CA GLY A 21 -51.21 45.82 20.63
C GLY A 21 -49.98 44.97 20.36
N TYR A 22 -49.20 45.39 19.37
CA TYR A 22 -47.94 44.76 18.98
C TYR A 22 -46.82 45.79 19.07
N MET A 23 -45.65 45.34 19.54
CA MET A 23 -44.42 46.11 19.53
C MET A 23 -43.41 45.35 18.69
N PHE A 24 -42.80 46.04 17.73
CA PHE A 24 -41.74 45.50 16.89
C PHE A 24 -40.41 46.15 17.29
N ASP A 25 -39.40 45.33 17.58
CA ASP A 25 -38.01 45.77 17.72
C ASP A 25 -37.29 45.45 16.41
N VAL A 26 -36.70 46.47 15.79
CA VAL A 26 -36.00 46.36 14.50
C VAL A 26 -34.55 46.75 14.74
N ARG A 27 -33.63 45.80 14.59
CA ARG A 27 -32.20 46.01 14.76
C ARG A 27 -31.47 45.84 13.43
N ASP A 28 -30.66 46.84 13.08
CA ASP A 28 -29.69 46.73 12.00
C ASP A 28 -28.60 45.75 12.44
N ILE A 29 -28.45 44.66 11.69
CA ILE A 29 -27.44 43.61 11.93
C ILE A 29 -26.46 43.50 10.76
N THR A 30 -26.35 44.53 9.94
CA THR A 30 -25.55 44.51 8.70
C THR A 30 -24.07 44.30 9.00
N GLU A 31 -23.54 44.94 10.04
CA GLU A 31 -22.13 44.77 10.46
C GLU A 31 -21.90 43.36 11.04
N GLU A 32 -22.81 42.85 11.85
CA GLU A 32 -22.76 41.50 12.40
C GLU A 32 -22.76 40.45 11.28
N GLN A 33 -23.63 40.60 10.27
CA GLN A 33 -23.68 39.71 9.12
C GLN A 33 -22.39 39.77 8.28
N ARG A 34 -21.81 40.96 8.09
CA ARG A 34 -20.51 41.11 7.42
C ARG A 34 -19.38 40.43 8.18
N VAL A 35 -19.35 40.56 9.50
CA VAL A 35 -18.33 39.90 10.33
C VAL A 35 -18.46 38.38 10.22
N ILE A 36 -19.69 37.85 10.28
CA ILE A 36 -19.95 36.42 10.11
C ILE A 36 -19.50 35.93 8.73
N SER A 37 -19.85 36.66 7.65
CA SER A 37 -19.47 36.25 6.29
C SER A 37 -17.96 36.25 6.10
N VAL A 38 -17.25 37.28 6.59
CA VAL A 38 -15.79 37.35 6.53
C VAL A 38 -15.15 36.23 7.36
N MET A 39 -15.70 35.89 8.52
CA MET A 39 -15.23 34.76 9.33
C MET A 39 -15.46 33.41 8.64
N GLN A 40 -16.59 33.23 7.94
CA GLN A 40 -16.87 32.03 7.15
C GLN A 40 -15.87 31.89 6.00
N ASP A 41 -15.68 32.96 5.20
CA ASP A 41 -14.71 32.99 4.11
C ASP A 41 -13.29 32.69 4.62
N TYR A 42 -12.92 33.24 5.77
CA TYR A 42 -11.64 32.98 6.42
C TYR A 42 -11.49 31.53 6.86
N ASN A 43 -12.52 30.96 7.51
CA ASN A 43 -12.53 29.55 7.93
C ASN A 43 -12.43 28.60 6.72
N ASP A 44 -13.16 28.89 5.64
CA ASP A 44 -13.13 28.08 4.42
C ASP A 44 -11.75 28.13 3.76
N THR A 45 -11.15 29.32 3.67
CA THR A 45 -9.78 29.50 3.15
C THR A 45 -8.76 28.78 4.02
N LEU A 46 -8.88 28.90 5.35
CA LEU A 46 -7.99 28.25 6.30
C LEU A 46 -8.10 26.72 6.22
N ASN A 47 -9.32 26.19 6.16
CA ASN A 47 -9.58 24.75 6.01
C ASN A 47 -8.99 24.22 4.69
N ALA A 48 -9.10 24.98 3.59
CA ALA A 48 -8.49 24.61 2.32
C ALA A 48 -6.95 24.55 2.41
N GLU A 49 -6.31 25.53 3.05
CA GLU A 49 -4.85 25.53 3.22
C GLU A 49 -4.39 24.43 4.18
N VAL A 50 -5.12 24.18 5.28
CA VAL A 50 -4.84 23.06 6.19
C VAL A 50 -4.90 21.72 5.46
N ASN A 51 -5.96 21.47 4.69
CA ASN A 51 -6.11 20.25 3.90
C ASN A 51 -4.97 20.07 2.89
N LYS A 52 -4.57 21.16 2.24
CA LYS A 52 -3.43 21.17 1.31
C LYS A 52 -2.10 20.85 2.02
N GLN A 53 -1.87 21.38 3.22
CA GLN A 53 -0.67 21.05 4.00
C GLN A 53 -0.69 19.60 4.49
N ILE A 54 -1.85 19.08 4.90
CA ILE A 54 -2.02 17.66 5.27
C ILE A 54 -1.68 16.76 4.08
N GLU A 55 -2.21 17.06 2.88
CA GLU A 55 -1.92 16.29 1.68
C GLU A 55 -0.43 16.33 1.32
N LYS A 56 0.20 17.51 1.42
CA LYS A 56 1.64 17.68 1.19
C LYS A 56 2.47 16.87 2.18
N ASN A 57 2.13 16.89 3.47
CA ASN A 57 2.82 16.12 4.50
C ASN A 57 2.70 14.61 4.24
N ARG A 58 1.50 14.12 3.91
CA ARG A 58 1.29 12.71 3.53
C ARG A 58 2.13 12.30 2.33
N LYS A 59 2.21 13.14 1.29
CA LYS A 59 3.07 12.88 0.12
C LYS A 59 4.54 12.83 0.49
N ILE A 60 5.00 13.70 1.39
CA ILE A 60 6.40 13.70 1.86
C ILE A 60 6.68 12.43 2.65
N GLN A 61 5.82 12.07 3.61
CA GLN A 61 5.93 10.84 4.41
C GLN A 61 6.02 9.60 3.51
N GLY A 62 5.09 9.44 2.57
CA GLY A 62 5.12 8.33 1.63
C GLY A 62 6.40 8.26 0.80
N LYS A 63 6.92 9.40 0.33
CA LYS A 63 8.20 9.45 -0.40
C LYS A 63 9.41 9.12 0.48
N VAL A 64 9.38 9.49 1.76
CA VAL A 64 10.45 9.16 2.71
C VAL A 64 10.47 7.65 2.96
N VAL A 65 9.31 7.05 3.25
CA VAL A 65 9.19 5.60 3.46
C VAL A 65 9.62 4.84 2.21
N MET A 66 9.17 5.27 1.03
CA MET A 66 9.61 4.68 -0.24
C MET A 66 11.13 4.81 -0.44
N GLY A 67 11.71 5.97 -0.12
CA GLY A 67 13.15 6.18 -0.22
C GLY A 67 13.95 5.28 0.72
N LEU A 68 13.44 5.00 1.93
CA LEU A 68 14.06 4.03 2.86
C LEU A 68 13.99 2.60 2.30
N ALA A 69 12.85 2.22 1.72
CA ALA A 69 12.68 0.93 1.07
C ALA A 69 13.64 0.77 -0.11
N ASP A 70 13.72 1.77 -1.00
CA ASP A 70 14.65 1.79 -2.13
C ASP A 70 16.12 1.71 -1.68
N MET A 71 16.47 2.35 -0.57
CA MET A 71 17.82 2.25 0.01
C MET A 71 18.14 0.87 0.57
N ALA A 72 17.15 0.20 1.17
CA ALA A 72 17.30 -1.18 1.64
C ALA A 72 17.46 -2.14 0.45
N ASP A 73 16.63 -1.96 -0.58
CA ASP A 73 16.67 -2.70 -1.85
C ASP A 73 17.98 -2.50 -2.60
N ALA A 74 18.51 -1.29 -2.66
CA ALA A 74 19.74 -0.98 -3.39
C ALA A 74 21.00 -1.70 -2.88
N GLN A 75 20.94 -2.25 -1.66
CA GLN A 75 22.03 -3.06 -1.10
C GLN A 75 22.02 -4.50 -1.64
N ASP A 76 20.92 -4.93 -2.26
CA ASP A 76 20.79 -6.22 -2.93
C ASP A 76 20.86 -6.05 -4.45
N LYS A 77 21.63 -6.92 -5.11
CA LYS A 77 21.72 -6.91 -6.57
C LYS A 77 20.44 -7.42 -7.23
N TYR A 78 19.68 -8.26 -6.54
CA TYR A 78 18.51 -8.94 -7.07
C TYR A 78 17.20 -8.17 -6.81
N THR A 79 17.16 -7.29 -5.80
CA THR A 79 15.92 -6.58 -5.41
C THR A 79 15.83 -5.15 -5.93
N LYS A 80 16.71 -4.69 -6.83
CA LYS A 80 16.65 -3.29 -7.30
C LYS A 80 15.31 -2.98 -7.98
N GLY A 81 14.50 -2.12 -7.36
CA GLY A 81 13.16 -1.76 -7.82
C GLY A 81 12.13 -2.88 -7.68
N HIS A 82 12.42 -3.88 -6.85
CA HIS A 82 11.51 -4.97 -6.51
C HIS A 82 10.30 -4.46 -5.75
N VAL A 83 10.50 -3.60 -4.74
CA VAL A 83 9.39 -2.99 -3.99
C VAL A 83 8.41 -2.29 -4.92
N VAL A 84 8.89 -1.52 -5.91
CA VAL A 84 8.02 -0.86 -6.91
C VAL A 84 7.20 -1.86 -7.73
N ARG A 85 7.82 -2.96 -8.17
CA ARG A 85 7.14 -3.99 -8.97
C ARG A 85 6.13 -4.78 -8.13
N ALA A 86 6.52 -5.19 -6.93
CA ALA A 86 5.64 -5.86 -5.97
C ALA A 86 4.42 -4.97 -5.63
N MET A 87 4.60 -3.66 -5.48
CA MET A 87 3.50 -2.71 -5.34
C MET A 87 2.58 -2.68 -6.57
N GLY A 88 3.14 -2.62 -7.77
CA GLY A 88 2.36 -2.68 -9.02
C GLY A 88 1.54 -3.98 -9.12
N PHE A 89 2.15 -5.11 -8.80
CA PHE A 89 1.50 -6.42 -8.81
C PHE A 89 0.39 -6.52 -7.77
N CYS A 90 0.65 -6.09 -6.53
CA CYS A 90 -0.38 -6.04 -5.49
C CYS A 90 -1.56 -5.17 -5.92
N LYS A 91 -1.31 -4.02 -6.55
CA LYS A 91 -2.37 -3.14 -7.04
C LYS A 91 -3.26 -3.83 -8.07
N ILE A 92 -2.66 -4.50 -9.05
CA ILE A 92 -3.37 -5.27 -10.08
C ILE A 92 -4.21 -6.39 -9.44
N LEU A 93 -3.64 -7.14 -8.51
CA LEU A 93 -4.35 -8.21 -7.79
C LEU A 93 -5.53 -7.66 -6.98
N LEU A 94 -5.34 -6.57 -6.23
CA LEU A 94 -6.39 -5.92 -5.43
C LEU A 94 -7.54 -5.40 -6.31
N ASP A 95 -7.22 -4.79 -7.45
CA ASP A 95 -8.22 -4.28 -8.39
C ASP A 95 -9.04 -5.42 -9.00
N GLU A 96 -8.39 -6.54 -9.35
CA GLU A 96 -9.10 -7.73 -9.85
C GLU A 96 -9.95 -8.41 -8.75
N ILE A 97 -9.47 -8.49 -7.51
CA ILE A 97 -10.27 -8.97 -6.35
C ILE A 97 -11.54 -8.11 -6.17
N LYS A 98 -11.38 -6.78 -6.20
CA LYS A 98 -12.50 -5.83 -6.05
C LYS A 98 -13.51 -5.98 -7.18
N LYS A 99 -13.04 -6.15 -8.41
CA LYS A 99 -13.88 -6.38 -9.60
C LYS A 99 -14.65 -7.70 -9.53
N GLN A 100 -14.01 -8.78 -9.07
CA GLN A 100 -14.66 -10.08 -8.88
C GLN A 100 -15.58 -10.15 -7.65
N LYS A 101 -15.53 -9.13 -6.77
CA LYS A 101 -16.29 -9.07 -5.50
C LYS A 101 -16.04 -10.29 -4.60
N MET A 102 -14.83 -10.83 -4.69
CA MET A 102 -14.42 -12.03 -3.97
C MET A 102 -14.25 -11.75 -2.47
N TYR A 103 -13.73 -10.57 -2.15
CA TYR A 103 -13.59 -10.05 -0.80
C TYR A 103 -14.18 -8.64 -0.72
N ILE A 104 -14.66 -8.26 0.47
CA ILE A 104 -15.07 -6.89 0.74
C ILE A 104 -13.81 -6.09 1.04
N LEU A 105 -13.33 -5.37 0.03
CA LEU A 105 -12.20 -4.46 0.14
C LEU A 105 -12.73 -3.03 0.07
N ASP A 106 -12.75 -2.34 1.22
CA ASP A 106 -12.98 -0.90 1.23
C ASP A 106 -11.74 -0.14 0.74
N ASP A 107 -11.94 1.12 0.34
CA ASP A 107 -10.87 1.93 -0.25
C ASP A 107 -9.77 2.27 0.76
N GLU A 108 -10.11 2.34 2.05
CA GLU A 108 -9.15 2.59 3.12
C GLU A 108 -8.22 1.39 3.33
N TYR A 109 -8.77 0.17 3.33
CA TYR A 109 -8.02 -1.07 3.45
C TYR A 109 -7.07 -1.28 2.27
N VAL A 110 -7.52 -1.02 1.04
CA VAL A 110 -6.65 -1.03 -0.15
C VAL A 110 -5.54 0.02 -0.01
N SER A 111 -5.88 1.24 0.43
CA SER A 111 -4.90 2.31 0.68
C SER A 111 -3.88 1.92 1.74
N ASN A 112 -4.30 1.23 2.81
CA ASN A 112 -3.44 0.74 3.87
C ASN A 112 -2.46 -0.32 3.37
N ILE A 113 -2.92 -1.31 2.58
CA ILE A 113 -2.02 -2.31 1.98
C ILE A 113 -0.96 -1.62 1.09
N MET A 114 -1.41 -0.71 0.21
CA MET A 114 -0.52 0.01 -0.71
C MET A 114 0.50 0.88 0.02
N SER A 115 0.12 1.49 1.14
CA SER A 115 1.02 2.33 1.94
C SER A 115 1.97 1.51 2.83
N ALA A 116 1.58 0.28 3.17
CA ALA A 116 2.37 -0.64 3.99
C ALA A 116 3.47 -1.37 3.22
N LEU A 117 3.23 -1.65 1.93
CA LEU A 117 4.12 -2.46 1.09
C LEU A 117 5.60 -2.03 1.09
N PRO A 118 5.98 -0.74 1.06
CA PRO A 118 7.40 -0.38 1.15
C PRO A 118 8.10 -0.85 2.43
N MET A 119 7.36 -1.25 3.48
CA MET A 119 7.91 -1.59 4.79
C MET A 119 8.09 -3.09 5.04
N TYR A 120 7.52 -3.99 4.21
CA TYR A 120 7.45 -5.42 4.58
C TYR A 120 8.82 -6.07 4.73
N ASP A 121 9.81 -5.59 3.97
CA ASP A 121 11.18 -6.11 3.93
C ASP A 121 12.25 -5.15 4.45
N LEU A 122 11.86 -4.04 5.11
CA LEU A 122 12.83 -3.10 5.70
C LEU A 122 13.79 -3.77 6.70
N GLY A 123 13.36 -4.85 7.36
CA GLY A 123 14.18 -5.65 8.24
C GLY A 123 15.43 -6.25 7.57
N LEU A 124 15.46 -6.37 6.25
CA LEU A 124 16.63 -6.85 5.49
C LEU A 124 17.85 -5.95 5.68
N VAL A 125 17.66 -4.67 6.03
CA VAL A 125 18.77 -3.75 6.35
C VAL A 125 19.61 -4.24 7.53
N SER A 126 19.01 -5.07 8.38
CA SER A 126 19.65 -5.64 9.57
C SER A 126 20.18 -7.06 9.35
N ILE A 127 20.16 -7.54 8.10
CA ILE A 127 20.74 -8.83 7.70
C ILE A 127 22.07 -8.56 7.01
N ASP A 128 23.10 -9.31 7.41
CA ASP A 128 24.45 -9.15 6.89
C ASP A 128 24.48 -9.20 5.35
N HIS A 129 25.18 -8.25 4.75
CA HIS A 129 25.24 -8.10 3.30
C HIS A 129 25.89 -9.31 2.62
N SER A 130 26.89 -9.95 3.23
CA SER A 130 27.53 -11.14 2.67
C SER A 130 26.59 -12.34 2.67
N LEU A 131 25.66 -12.40 3.63
CA LEU A 131 24.60 -13.41 3.69
C LEU A 131 23.56 -13.19 2.58
N ARG A 132 23.11 -11.94 2.36
CA ARG A 132 22.13 -11.60 1.33
C ARG A 132 22.63 -11.85 -0.10
N GLN A 133 23.91 -11.60 -0.38
CA GLN A 133 24.47 -11.75 -1.73
C GLN A 133 24.88 -13.16 -2.13
N LYS A 134 24.57 -14.19 -1.33
CA LYS A 134 24.94 -15.57 -1.65
C LYS A 134 24.13 -16.09 -2.85
N ARG A 135 24.86 -16.55 -3.87
CA ARG A 135 24.28 -17.26 -5.04
C ARG A 135 23.97 -18.74 -4.80
N HIS A 136 24.44 -19.29 -3.69
CA HIS A 136 24.17 -20.68 -3.30
C HIS A 136 23.10 -20.72 -2.22
N LYS A 137 22.41 -21.85 -2.11
CA LYS A 137 21.42 -22.07 -1.04
C LYS A 137 22.05 -21.78 0.32
N LEU A 138 21.35 -21.00 1.13
CA LEU A 138 21.72 -20.75 2.51
C LEU A 138 21.81 -22.06 3.28
N THR A 139 22.79 -22.15 4.19
CA THR A 139 22.79 -23.22 5.20
C THR A 139 21.58 -23.06 6.13
N LYS A 140 21.28 -24.07 6.95
CA LYS A 140 20.13 -24.00 7.87
C LYS A 140 20.30 -22.85 8.86
N GLU A 141 21.49 -22.71 9.41
CA GLU A 141 21.85 -21.68 10.38
C GLU A 141 21.74 -20.27 9.77
N GLU A 142 22.20 -20.13 8.52
CA GLU A 142 22.09 -18.89 7.74
C GLU A 142 20.64 -18.53 7.42
N TYR A 143 19.83 -19.54 7.11
CA TYR A 143 18.41 -19.35 6.87
C TYR A 143 17.67 -18.92 8.15
N GLU A 144 18.01 -19.48 9.31
CA GLU A 144 17.47 -19.01 10.61
C GLU A 144 17.80 -17.54 10.87
N ILE A 145 19.01 -17.09 10.54
CA ILE A 145 19.40 -15.68 10.63
C ILE A 145 18.61 -14.84 9.63
N TYR A 146 18.48 -15.31 8.38
CA TYR A 146 17.76 -14.60 7.33
C TYR A 146 16.30 -14.35 7.71
N LYS A 147 15.60 -15.37 8.24
CA LYS A 147 14.20 -15.26 8.70
C LYS A 147 13.97 -14.16 9.75
N THR A 148 15.01 -13.71 10.46
CA THR A 148 14.87 -12.64 11.45
C THR A 148 14.46 -11.29 10.84
N HIS A 149 14.61 -11.09 9.52
CA HIS A 149 14.18 -9.84 8.88
C HIS A 149 12.69 -9.58 9.09
N VAL A 150 11.85 -10.62 9.12
CA VAL A 150 10.41 -10.51 9.34
C VAL A 150 10.10 -9.78 10.63
N GLN A 151 10.67 -10.24 11.76
CA GLN A 151 10.45 -9.60 13.05
C GLN A 151 11.04 -8.19 13.07
N LYS A 152 12.21 -7.99 12.46
CA LYS A 152 12.82 -6.66 12.39
C LYS A 152 12.01 -5.69 11.53
N SER A 153 11.36 -6.14 10.46
CA SER A 153 10.43 -5.34 9.65
C SER A 153 9.22 -4.92 10.49
N VAL A 154 8.67 -5.82 11.31
CA VAL A 154 7.60 -5.48 12.27
C VAL A 154 8.08 -4.43 13.27
N ASP A 155 9.28 -4.59 13.82
CA ASP A 155 9.86 -3.59 14.74
C ASP A 155 10.01 -2.23 14.05
N PHE A 156 10.44 -2.18 12.78
CA PHE A 156 10.50 -0.95 12.00
C PHE A 156 9.13 -0.33 11.71
N VAL A 157 8.12 -1.15 11.41
CA VAL A 157 6.74 -0.68 11.25
C VAL A 157 6.28 0.08 12.50
N HIS A 158 6.51 -0.49 13.68
CA HIS A 158 6.18 0.17 14.95
C HIS A 158 7.01 1.45 15.19
N ILE A 159 8.32 1.42 14.92
CA ILE A 159 9.18 2.61 15.04
C ILE A 159 8.70 3.77 14.14
N ILE A 160 8.21 3.46 12.94
CA ILE A 160 7.82 4.46 11.93
C ILE A 160 6.39 4.98 12.17
N LEU A 161 5.47 4.11 12.61
CA LEU A 161 4.03 4.39 12.58
C LEU A 161 3.39 4.58 13.96
N ASP A 162 3.99 4.07 15.04
CA ASP A 162 3.41 4.23 16.38
C ASP A 162 3.27 5.72 16.73
N GLU A 163 2.19 6.06 17.43
CA GLU A 163 1.82 7.43 17.86
C GLU A 163 1.45 8.42 16.73
N VAL A 164 1.75 8.10 15.47
CA VAL A 164 1.51 9.01 14.33
C VAL A 164 0.39 8.55 13.40
N GLU A 165 0.13 7.25 13.33
CA GLU A 165 -0.91 6.66 12.47
C GLU A 165 -1.95 5.88 13.28
N ASN A 166 -3.05 5.52 12.61
CA ASN A 166 -4.13 4.78 13.25
C ASN A 166 -3.79 3.29 13.45
N GLU A 167 -4.41 2.67 14.46
CA GLU A 167 -4.16 1.26 14.83
C GLU A 167 -4.47 0.28 13.68
N ASN A 168 -5.46 0.60 12.83
CA ASN A 168 -5.83 -0.27 11.71
C ASN A 168 -4.71 -0.34 10.66
N PHE A 169 -4.11 0.80 10.31
CA PHE A 169 -2.99 0.85 9.37
C PHE A 169 -1.75 0.15 9.95
N ILE A 170 -1.42 0.42 11.22
CA ILE A 170 -0.30 -0.24 11.92
C ILE A 170 -0.49 -1.76 11.90
N LYS A 171 -1.71 -2.24 12.15
CA LYS A 171 -2.05 -3.66 12.10
C LYS A 171 -1.84 -4.26 10.70
N VAL A 172 -2.35 -3.60 9.65
CA VAL A 172 -2.16 -4.05 8.26
C VAL A 172 -0.67 -4.11 7.91
N ALA A 173 0.10 -3.06 8.23
CA ALA A 173 1.53 -3.02 7.97
C ALA A 173 2.30 -4.11 8.72
N SER A 174 1.97 -4.33 9.99
CA SER A 174 2.56 -5.38 10.82
C SER A 174 2.20 -6.77 10.29
N ASN A 175 0.96 -6.99 9.86
CA ASN A 175 0.52 -8.26 9.30
C ASN A 175 1.27 -8.60 8.01
N ILE A 176 1.43 -7.64 7.10
CA ILE A 176 2.19 -7.83 5.87
C ILE A 176 3.65 -8.15 6.21
N ALA A 177 4.31 -7.30 7.00
CA ALA A 177 5.70 -7.50 7.40
C ALA A 177 5.92 -8.86 8.07
N LYS A 178 5.00 -9.27 8.95
CA LYS A 178 5.13 -10.48 9.75
C LYS A 178 4.80 -11.76 9.01
N TYR A 179 3.82 -11.75 8.11
CA TYR A 179 3.21 -12.98 7.59
C TYR A 179 3.31 -13.16 6.08
N HIS A 180 3.96 -12.27 5.33
CA HIS A 180 4.13 -12.43 3.87
C HIS A 180 4.99 -13.66 3.48
N HIS A 181 5.67 -14.29 4.44
CA HIS A 181 6.38 -15.55 4.27
C HIS A 181 5.67 -16.77 4.87
N GLU A 182 4.45 -16.60 5.39
CA GLU A 182 3.61 -17.74 5.75
C GLU A 182 3.14 -18.46 4.49
N HIS A 183 3.02 -19.78 4.59
CA HIS A 183 2.55 -20.62 3.50
C HIS A 183 1.16 -21.14 3.84
N TRP A 184 0.28 -21.20 2.85
CA TRP A 184 -1.09 -21.70 3.02
C TRP A 184 -1.17 -23.06 3.74
N ASP A 185 -0.19 -23.94 3.52
CA ASP A 185 -0.08 -25.28 4.12
C ASP A 185 0.61 -25.34 5.50
N GLY A 186 1.01 -24.20 6.06
CA GLY A 186 1.69 -24.10 7.36
C GLY A 186 3.19 -24.36 7.35
N ARG A 187 3.81 -24.54 6.18
CA ARG A 187 5.28 -24.75 6.08
C ARG A 187 6.08 -23.45 6.03
N GLY A 188 5.40 -22.31 6.09
CA GLY A 188 6.02 -20.98 6.10
C GLY A 188 6.56 -20.60 7.47
N TYR A 189 6.88 -19.32 7.62
CA TYR A 189 7.42 -18.74 8.84
C TYR A 189 6.87 -17.31 9.01
N PRO A 190 6.89 -16.73 10.23
CA PRO A 190 7.54 -17.20 11.46
C PRO A 190 6.70 -18.12 12.35
N GLU A 191 5.38 -18.16 12.21
CA GLU A 191 4.45 -18.83 13.11
C GLU A 191 3.86 -20.13 12.54
N GLY A 192 3.99 -20.37 11.24
CA GLY A 192 3.47 -21.59 10.60
C GLY A 192 1.95 -21.57 10.52
N LEU A 193 1.39 -20.39 10.22
CA LEU A 193 -0.05 -20.20 10.09
C LEU A 193 -0.58 -20.98 8.88
N VAL A 194 -1.80 -21.50 8.98
CA VAL A 194 -2.44 -22.35 7.96
C VAL A 194 -3.71 -21.68 7.45
N GLY A 195 -3.89 -21.66 6.14
CA GLY A 195 -5.10 -21.17 5.49
C GLY A 195 -5.44 -19.73 5.86
N GLU A 196 -6.69 -19.50 6.24
CA GLU A 196 -7.23 -18.18 6.56
C GLU A 196 -6.72 -17.59 7.88
N MET A 197 -5.92 -18.33 8.66
CA MET A 197 -5.19 -17.74 9.79
C MET A 197 -4.15 -16.73 9.32
N ILE A 198 -3.68 -16.85 8.07
CA ILE A 198 -2.83 -15.86 7.42
C ILE A 198 -3.71 -14.66 7.01
N PRO A 199 -3.40 -13.44 7.46
CA PRO A 199 -4.15 -12.25 7.07
C PRO A 199 -4.21 -12.10 5.54
N LEU A 200 -5.34 -11.60 5.03
CA LEU A 200 -5.58 -11.53 3.58
C LEU A 200 -4.56 -10.64 2.88
N GLU A 201 -4.21 -9.51 3.50
CA GLU A 201 -3.15 -8.61 3.04
C GLU A 201 -1.81 -9.34 2.87
N ALA A 202 -1.43 -10.20 3.82
CA ALA A 202 -0.19 -10.95 3.73
C ALA A 202 -0.24 -12.03 2.63
N ARG A 203 -1.39 -12.69 2.43
CA ARG A 203 -1.58 -13.66 1.34
C ARG A 203 -1.44 -13.02 -0.05
N ILE A 204 -2.01 -11.82 -0.23
CA ILE A 204 -1.94 -11.09 -1.49
C ILE A 204 -0.49 -10.63 -1.76
N VAL A 205 0.18 -10.08 -0.74
CA VAL A 205 1.56 -9.62 -0.86
C VAL A 205 2.51 -10.79 -1.12
N ALA A 206 2.36 -11.92 -0.41
CA ALA A 206 3.16 -13.12 -0.62
C ALA A 206 3.12 -13.63 -2.07
N LEU A 207 1.93 -13.59 -2.68
CA LEU A 207 1.72 -13.97 -4.08
C LEU A 207 2.42 -13.01 -5.04
N ALA A 208 2.25 -11.70 -4.84
CA ALA A 208 2.88 -10.67 -5.67
C ALA A 208 4.41 -10.70 -5.58
N ASP A 209 4.94 -10.73 -4.34
CA ASP A 209 6.36 -10.80 -4.04
C ASP A 209 7.02 -12.05 -4.65
N SER A 210 6.40 -13.22 -4.46
CA SER A 210 6.93 -14.47 -4.99
C SER A 210 6.92 -14.51 -6.51
N TYR A 211 5.93 -13.90 -7.16
CA TYR A 211 5.89 -13.84 -8.62
C TYR A 211 6.99 -12.93 -9.15
N ASP A 212 7.16 -11.72 -8.59
CA ASP A 212 8.25 -10.81 -8.99
C ASP A 212 9.63 -11.44 -8.78
N SER A 213 9.83 -12.06 -7.61
CA SER A 213 11.07 -12.74 -7.25
C SER A 213 11.37 -13.91 -8.19
N SER A 214 10.36 -14.73 -8.54
CA SER A 214 10.53 -15.83 -9.51
C SER A 214 10.95 -15.33 -10.88
N ILE A 215 10.31 -14.27 -11.39
CA ILE A 215 10.65 -13.70 -12.71
C ILE A 215 12.08 -13.13 -12.67
N SER A 216 12.39 -12.32 -11.66
CA SER A 216 13.69 -11.66 -11.52
C SER A 216 14.83 -12.65 -11.41
N GLU A 217 14.70 -13.68 -10.55
CA GLU A 217 15.72 -14.70 -10.36
C GLU A 217 15.95 -15.53 -11.63
N ARG A 218 14.86 -15.95 -12.31
CA ARG A 218 14.96 -16.74 -13.54
C ARG A 218 15.56 -15.94 -14.69
N TYR A 219 15.19 -14.68 -14.83
CA TYR A 219 15.72 -13.80 -15.86
C TYR A 219 17.22 -13.58 -15.70
N GLU A 220 17.67 -13.21 -14.49
CA GLU A 220 19.08 -13.04 -14.16
C GLU A 220 19.89 -14.34 -14.37
N ASN A 221 19.34 -15.48 -13.93
CA ASN A 221 19.98 -16.79 -14.12
C ASN A 221 20.05 -17.20 -15.59
N ALA A 222 19.06 -16.84 -16.41
CA ALA A 222 19.09 -17.09 -17.84
C ALA A 222 20.16 -16.24 -18.51
N ILE A 223 20.17 -14.93 -18.27
CA ILE A 223 21.20 -14.00 -18.78
C ILE A 223 22.61 -14.44 -18.41
N TYR A 224 22.81 -14.91 -17.17
CA TYR A 224 24.13 -15.35 -16.71
C TYR A 224 24.67 -16.56 -17.48
N LYS A 225 23.80 -17.45 -17.98
CA LYS A 225 24.20 -18.66 -18.72
C LYS A 225 24.53 -18.40 -20.18
N ILE A 226 24.28 -17.20 -20.68
CA ILE A 226 24.44 -16.82 -22.07
C ILE A 226 25.89 -16.36 -22.29
N GLU A 227 26.63 -17.09 -23.12
CA GLU A 227 28.03 -16.76 -23.44
C GLU A 227 28.14 -15.62 -24.46
N ASP A 228 27.29 -15.62 -25.49
CA ASP A 228 27.17 -14.55 -26.48
C ASP A 228 25.77 -13.94 -26.43
N LYS A 229 25.69 -12.66 -26.04
CA LYS A 229 24.42 -11.93 -25.92
C LYS A 229 23.83 -11.50 -27.26
N SER A 230 24.58 -11.61 -28.36
CA SER A 230 24.13 -11.18 -29.69
C SER A 230 23.16 -12.17 -30.36
N ASP A 231 23.06 -13.39 -29.82
CA ASP A 231 22.21 -14.47 -30.36
C ASP A 231 20.83 -14.58 -29.68
N ILE A 232 20.46 -13.64 -28.79
CA ILE A 232 19.21 -13.71 -28.03
C ILE A 232 18.22 -12.62 -28.39
N ASP A 233 17.00 -13.06 -28.66
CA ASP A 233 15.83 -12.22 -28.58
C ASP A 233 15.44 -12.08 -27.09
N GLU A 234 15.73 -10.92 -26.52
CA GLU A 234 15.42 -10.62 -25.11
C GLU A 234 13.91 -10.69 -24.84
N ASN A 235 13.06 -10.44 -25.83
CA ASN A 235 11.61 -10.54 -25.67
C ASN A 235 11.18 -12.00 -25.59
N GLU A 236 11.72 -12.87 -26.44
CA GLU A 236 11.45 -14.31 -26.39
C GLU A 236 11.91 -14.91 -25.06
N LEU A 237 13.09 -14.50 -24.58
CA LEU A 237 13.59 -14.92 -23.27
C LEU A 237 12.67 -14.44 -22.14
N LEU A 238 12.24 -13.19 -22.17
CA LEU A 238 11.38 -12.62 -21.16
C LEU A 238 10.01 -13.31 -21.14
N ASP A 239 9.39 -13.54 -22.30
CA ASP A 239 8.13 -14.27 -22.42
C ASP A 239 8.24 -15.69 -21.88
N LYS A 240 9.35 -16.38 -22.16
CA LYS A 240 9.62 -17.70 -21.57
C LYS A 240 9.71 -17.65 -20.04
N VAL A 241 10.45 -16.69 -19.49
CA VAL A 241 10.63 -16.54 -18.04
C VAL A 241 9.31 -16.21 -17.33
N LEU A 242 8.48 -15.34 -17.94
CA LEU A 242 7.16 -15.00 -17.42
C LEU A 242 6.26 -16.24 -17.38
N ASN A 243 6.23 -17.03 -18.45
CA ASN A 243 5.47 -18.28 -18.50
C ASN A 243 5.93 -19.29 -17.45
N GLU A 244 7.23 -19.58 -17.37
CA GLU A 244 7.77 -20.51 -16.37
C GLU A 244 7.51 -20.05 -14.93
N SER A 245 7.55 -18.73 -14.68
CA SER A 245 7.25 -18.17 -13.36
C SER A 245 5.78 -18.33 -13.01
N ALA A 246 4.88 -18.09 -13.97
CA ALA A 246 3.45 -18.27 -13.76
C ALA A 246 3.09 -19.74 -13.50
N GLU A 247 3.69 -20.68 -14.24
CA GLU A 247 3.52 -22.12 -14.00
C GLU A 247 3.90 -22.51 -12.56
N VAL A 248 5.02 -22.00 -12.05
CA VAL A 248 5.45 -22.25 -10.66
C VAL A 248 4.47 -21.68 -9.66
N ILE A 249 3.94 -20.47 -9.90
CA ILE A 249 2.91 -19.88 -9.03
C ILE A 249 1.66 -20.75 -9.02
N GLU A 250 1.20 -21.21 -10.19
CA GLU A 250 0.04 -22.08 -10.34
C GLU A 250 0.21 -23.44 -9.64
N GLU A 251 1.38 -24.08 -9.77
CA GLU A 251 1.72 -25.34 -9.09
C GLU A 251 1.74 -25.22 -7.56
N GLN A 252 2.01 -24.03 -7.04
CA GLN A 252 2.11 -23.76 -5.60
C GLN A 252 0.79 -23.32 -4.96
N MET A 253 -0.31 -23.20 -5.73
CA MET A 253 -1.65 -22.90 -5.21
C MET A 253 -2.14 -24.03 -4.29
N GLY A 254 -2.63 -23.67 -3.10
CA GLY A 254 -3.01 -24.64 -2.06
C GLY A 254 -1.85 -25.19 -1.24
N CYS A 255 -0.60 -24.86 -1.59
CA CYS A 255 0.60 -25.19 -0.83
C CYS A 255 1.22 -23.92 -0.24
N LYS A 256 1.88 -23.11 -1.08
CA LYS A 256 2.43 -21.81 -0.66
C LYS A 256 1.35 -20.74 -0.65
N PHE A 257 0.51 -20.71 -1.67
CA PHE A 257 -0.45 -19.63 -1.90
C PHE A 257 -1.89 -20.06 -1.63
N ASP A 258 -2.73 -19.09 -1.30
CA ASP A 258 -4.17 -19.28 -1.15
C ASP A 258 -4.79 -19.76 -2.47
N PRO A 259 -5.39 -20.96 -2.53
CA PRO A 259 -5.97 -21.49 -3.77
C PRO A 259 -7.13 -20.64 -4.29
N ASN A 260 -7.79 -19.87 -3.43
CA ASN A 260 -8.86 -18.98 -3.85
C ASN A 260 -8.32 -17.80 -4.68
N LEU A 261 -7.06 -17.38 -4.48
CA LEU A 261 -6.42 -16.32 -5.26
C LEU A 261 -5.99 -16.79 -6.66
N GLN A 262 -6.06 -18.09 -6.98
CA GLN A 262 -5.68 -18.62 -8.29
C GLN A 262 -6.52 -17.98 -9.42
N MET A 263 -7.85 -17.90 -9.24
CA MET A 263 -8.73 -17.29 -10.25
C MET A 263 -8.43 -15.81 -10.47
N VAL A 264 -8.04 -15.10 -9.41
CA VAL A 264 -7.62 -13.69 -9.48
C VAL A 264 -6.32 -13.57 -10.29
N PHE A 265 -5.30 -14.33 -9.91
CA PHE A 265 -4.00 -14.33 -10.57
C PHE A 265 -4.12 -14.61 -12.06
N LEU A 266 -4.85 -15.66 -12.45
CA LEU A 266 -5.08 -16.02 -13.84
C LEU A 266 -5.84 -14.94 -14.61
N ALA A 267 -6.85 -14.31 -13.99
CA ALA A 267 -7.65 -13.28 -14.63
C ALA A 267 -6.85 -11.99 -14.92
N CYS A 268 -5.86 -11.66 -14.08
CA CYS A 268 -5.03 -10.47 -14.25
C CYS A 268 -3.60 -10.76 -14.73
N ARG A 269 -3.28 -12.02 -15.08
CA ARG A 269 -1.92 -12.44 -15.46
C ARG A 269 -1.31 -11.58 -16.55
N SER A 270 -2.05 -11.33 -17.64
CA SER A 270 -1.58 -10.46 -18.74
C SER A 270 -1.21 -9.06 -18.26
N GLN A 271 -1.96 -8.48 -17.31
CA GLN A 271 -1.65 -7.15 -16.77
C GLN A 271 -0.40 -7.17 -15.90
N LEU A 272 -0.17 -8.25 -15.15
CA LEU A 272 1.06 -8.44 -14.37
C LEU A 272 2.28 -8.55 -15.30
N GLU A 273 2.16 -9.33 -16.38
CA GLU A 273 3.22 -9.49 -17.39
C GLU A 273 3.53 -8.15 -18.10
N ASP A 274 2.51 -7.41 -18.52
CA ASP A 274 2.67 -6.09 -19.14
C ASP A 274 3.31 -5.07 -18.18
N ALA A 275 2.91 -5.10 -16.90
CA ALA A 275 3.49 -4.25 -15.86
C ALA A 275 4.96 -4.57 -15.60
N TYR A 276 5.36 -5.85 -15.66
CA TYR A 276 6.76 -6.25 -15.54
C TYR A 276 7.59 -5.77 -16.73
N LYS A 277 7.10 -5.99 -17.96
CA LYS A 277 7.75 -5.56 -19.21
C LYS A 277 8.01 -4.05 -19.21
N SER A 278 6.98 -3.27 -18.87
CA SER A 278 7.06 -1.80 -18.83
C SER A 278 8.10 -1.28 -17.83
N ASN A 279 8.29 -1.99 -16.70
CA ASN A 279 9.28 -1.63 -15.68
C ASN A 279 10.72 -2.01 -16.06
N ILE A 280 10.93 -3.02 -16.91
CA ILE A 280 12.25 -3.35 -17.46
C ILE A 280 12.65 -2.34 -18.53
N GLU A 281 11.75 -2.00 -19.45
CA GLU A 281 12.01 -1.04 -20.53
C GLU A 281 12.41 0.34 -19.98
N GLY A 282 11.79 0.78 -18.87
CA GLY A 282 12.16 2.01 -18.17
C GLY A 282 13.56 2.02 -17.52
N LYS A 283 14.23 0.87 -17.40
CA LYS A 283 15.63 0.76 -16.92
C LYS A 283 16.66 0.72 -18.06
N MET A 284 16.22 0.52 -19.31
CA MET A 284 17.08 0.48 -20.50
C MET A 284 17.16 1.83 -21.25
N GLY A 285 16.42 2.85 -20.79
CA GLY A 285 16.41 4.22 -21.33
C GLY A 285 17.27 5.21 -20.55
#